data_AF-A0A831R0Q2-F1
#
_entry.id   AF-A0A831R0Q2-F1
#
_cell.length_a   1.000
_cell.length_b   1.000
_cell.length_c   1.000
_cell.angle_alpha   90.00
_cell.angle_beta   90.00
_cell.angle_gamma   90.00
#
_symmetry.space_group_name_H-M   'P 1'
#
loop_
_entity.id
_entity.type
_entity.pdbx_description
1 polymer ?
#
loop_
_entity_poly.entity_id
_entity_poly.type
_entity_poly.pdbx_seq_one_letter_code
_entity_poly.pdbx_strand_id
1 'polypeptide(L)'
;MEKTTSFPMRYSAYVISIAGFLFSLVLSAYSDAGYFLAVIFGALAILGTYDVLQKNHTISRNYPIMVHFRYLFESIGPEIRQYFIQSDNDEQPFSRDQRTIIYQRAKNVLDKRPFGSQLKMYEEGFEWINHSLRPSTIPDSNFRIQIGSRCVKPYSASVFNISAMSFGSLSANAILSLNTGAKMGDFYHDTGEGSISRYHRQPGGDLVWEIGSGYFGCRNEDGSFSAEKFEKNAVLDQVKMIEVKLSQGAKPGHGGILPGAKVTQEIAEARGVSIGEDCVSPAQHSAFSTPIEMLEFLDQLRELSGGKPVGFKLAIGHPWEWFAIVKAMLETGRKPDFIVIDGGEGGTGAAPLEFINRIGTPMTEALLLVHNTLVGTNLREDISIGAAGKITSAFNIARTLALGADWCNAARGYMFSLGCIQALNCHTGRCPSGIATQDPRRSSKLDVEDKSQRVYNFHKNTLDALQNLLEASGLRHPGELGPEHIVRRVSKTEVHSYIDLFPFLAPGALLEGKTGLAVFDKYWAESRPDTFDPPKFVQQLRETKLR
;
A
#
# COMPACT_ATOMS: atom_id res chain seq x y z
N MET A 1 -44.67 -1.58 -29.68
CA MET A 1 -43.80 -0.39 -29.74
C MET A 1 -44.19 0.41 -30.96
N GLU A 2 -44.96 1.48 -30.79
CA GLU A 2 -45.19 2.47 -31.86
C GLU A 2 -43.83 2.97 -32.35
N LYS A 3 -43.60 2.91 -33.67
CA LYS A 3 -42.47 3.57 -34.30
C LYS A 3 -42.71 5.07 -34.15
N THR A 4 -42.06 5.70 -33.18
CA THR A 4 -42.02 7.16 -33.09
C THR A 4 -41.44 7.71 -34.38
N THR A 5 -42.26 8.39 -35.17
CA THR A 5 -41.94 9.06 -36.43
C THR A 5 -41.22 10.40 -36.21
N SER A 6 -40.91 10.76 -34.97
CA SER A 6 -40.18 11.97 -34.61
C SER A 6 -38.68 11.79 -34.82
N PHE A 7 -38.03 12.81 -35.39
CA PHE A 7 -36.58 12.86 -35.48
C PHE A 7 -35.98 12.66 -34.09
N PRO A 8 -35.13 11.65 -33.87
CA PRO A 8 -34.71 11.30 -32.53
C PRO A 8 -33.85 12.43 -31.96
N MET A 9 -34.32 13.04 -30.86
CA MET A 9 -33.73 14.20 -30.17
C MET A 9 -32.23 14.08 -29.91
N ARG A 10 -31.70 12.86 -29.88
CA ARG A 10 -30.28 12.53 -29.72
C ARG A 10 -29.35 13.04 -30.84
N TYR A 11 -29.86 13.29 -32.05
CA TYR A 11 -29.09 13.89 -33.16
C TYR A 11 -29.30 15.41 -33.30
N SER A 12 -30.11 16.02 -32.43
CA SER A 12 -30.46 17.44 -32.52
C SER A 12 -29.23 18.33 -32.59
N ALA A 13 -28.25 18.15 -31.70
CA ALA A 13 -27.01 18.92 -31.69
C ALA A 13 -26.22 18.82 -33.00
N TYR A 14 -26.19 17.63 -33.62
CA TYR A 14 -25.51 17.41 -34.90
C TYR A 14 -26.25 18.08 -36.06
N VAL A 15 -27.57 17.93 -36.14
CA VAL A 15 -28.38 18.60 -37.17
C VAL A 15 -28.36 20.11 -37.02
N ILE A 16 -28.45 20.63 -35.78
CA ILE A 16 -28.30 22.05 -35.49
C ILE A 16 -26.91 22.54 -35.91
N SER A 17 -25.86 21.73 -35.72
CA SER A 17 -24.51 22.11 -36.14
C SER A 17 -24.36 22.18 -37.66
N ILE A 18 -24.96 21.24 -38.40
CA ILE A 18 -24.98 21.29 -39.88
C ILE A 18 -25.82 22.48 -40.37
N ALA A 19 -27.02 22.67 -39.83
CA ALA A 19 -27.90 23.77 -40.22
C ALA A 19 -27.29 25.13 -39.86
N GLY A 20 -26.68 25.25 -38.68
CA GLY A 20 -25.94 26.42 -38.23
C GLY A 20 -24.74 26.71 -39.11
N PHE A 21 -24.01 25.69 -39.56
CA PHE A 21 -22.91 25.85 -40.51
C PHE A 21 -23.40 26.41 -41.83
N LEU A 22 -24.43 25.81 -42.43
CA LEU A 22 -25.01 26.29 -43.69
C LEU A 22 -25.55 27.73 -43.58
N PHE A 23 -26.22 28.06 -42.48
CA PHE A 23 -26.72 29.41 -42.22
C PHE A 23 -25.58 30.42 -42.04
N SER A 24 -24.53 30.06 -41.30
CA SER A 24 -23.37 30.91 -41.07
C SER A 24 -22.54 31.18 -42.34
N LEU A 25 -22.50 30.24 -43.28
CA LEU A 25 -21.90 30.45 -44.61
C LEU A 25 -22.69 31.43 -45.47
N VAL A 26 -24.00 31.53 -45.28
CA VAL A 26 -24.82 32.56 -45.92
C VAL A 26 -24.60 33.91 -45.24
N LEU A 27 -24.53 33.92 -43.91
CA LEU A 27 -24.30 35.13 -43.13
C LEU A 27 -22.91 35.73 -43.36
N SER A 28 -21.89 34.92 -43.65
CA SER A 28 -20.53 35.39 -43.94
C SER A 28 -20.45 36.25 -45.20
N ALA A 29 -21.43 36.15 -46.11
CA ALA A 29 -21.55 37.04 -47.25
C ALA A 29 -22.00 38.47 -46.88
N TYR A 30 -22.52 38.66 -45.67
CA TYR A 30 -23.11 39.94 -45.21
C TYR A 30 -22.43 40.50 -43.95
N SER A 31 -21.68 39.69 -43.21
CA SER A 31 -21.06 40.09 -41.94
C SER A 31 -19.83 39.24 -41.62
N ASP A 32 -18.77 39.88 -41.13
CA ASP A 32 -17.56 39.19 -40.67
C ASP A 32 -17.84 38.19 -39.53
N ALA A 33 -18.89 38.42 -38.75
CA ALA A 33 -19.34 37.50 -37.71
C ALA A 33 -19.80 36.13 -38.27
N GLY A 34 -20.24 36.09 -39.53
CA GLY A 34 -20.63 34.85 -40.20
C GLY A 34 -19.45 33.89 -40.40
N TYR A 35 -18.25 34.41 -40.68
CA TYR A 35 -17.05 33.57 -40.81
C TYR A 35 -16.69 32.90 -39.48
N PHE A 36 -16.77 33.63 -38.36
CA PHE A 36 -16.51 33.08 -37.03
C PHE A 36 -17.50 31.97 -36.67
N LEU A 37 -18.79 32.19 -36.91
CA LEU A 37 -19.83 31.18 -36.67
C LEU A 37 -19.67 29.95 -37.57
N ALA A 38 -19.24 30.13 -38.82
CA ALA A 38 -18.98 29.04 -39.76
C ALA A 38 -17.82 28.15 -39.31
N VAL A 39 -16.76 28.73 -38.73
CA VAL A 39 -15.67 27.94 -38.15
C VAL A 39 -16.17 27.08 -36.98
N ILE A 40 -16.97 27.66 -36.07
CA ILE A 40 -17.48 26.93 -34.90
C ILE A 40 -18.43 25.81 -35.31
N PHE A 41 -19.49 26.13 -36.07
CA PHE A 41 -20.48 25.13 -36.48
C PHE A 41 -19.90 24.10 -37.46
N GLY A 42 -18.95 24.51 -38.30
CA GLY A 42 -18.21 23.61 -39.19
C GLY A 42 -17.37 22.60 -38.41
N ALA A 43 -16.63 23.04 -37.39
CA ALA A 43 -15.86 22.15 -36.52
C ALA A 43 -16.77 21.16 -35.77
N LEU A 44 -17.92 21.62 -35.27
CA LEU A 44 -18.92 20.78 -34.61
C LEU A 44 -19.57 19.78 -35.58
N ALA A 45 -19.87 20.19 -36.81
CA ALA A 45 -20.39 19.31 -37.85
C ALA A 45 -19.36 18.22 -38.20
N ILE A 46 -18.08 18.57 -38.38
CA ILE A 46 -16.99 17.59 -38.62
C ILE A 46 -16.89 16.61 -37.46
N LEU A 47 -16.90 17.11 -36.21
CA LEU A 47 -16.87 16.27 -35.01
C LEU A 47 -18.07 15.31 -34.95
N GLY A 48 -19.27 15.82 -35.22
CA GLY A 48 -20.49 15.01 -35.25
C GLY A 48 -20.48 13.97 -36.37
N THR A 49 -19.94 14.30 -37.55
CA THR A 49 -19.74 13.35 -38.65
C THR A 49 -18.74 12.25 -38.24
N TYR A 50 -17.62 12.62 -37.61
CA TYR A 50 -16.66 11.66 -37.07
C TYR A 50 -17.31 10.73 -36.03
N ASP A 51 -18.07 11.29 -35.09
CA ASP A 51 -18.76 10.55 -34.02
C ASP A 51 -19.73 9.49 -34.57
N VAL A 52 -20.43 9.78 -35.67
CA VAL A 52 -21.39 8.87 -36.33
C VAL A 52 -20.69 7.79 -37.15
N LEU A 53 -19.60 8.13 -37.83
CA LEU A 53 -18.87 7.23 -38.73
C LEU A 53 -17.92 6.26 -38.02
N GLN A 54 -17.32 6.69 -36.91
CA GLN A 54 -16.43 5.82 -36.14
C GLN A 54 -17.20 4.60 -35.59
N LYS A 55 -16.51 3.46 -35.45
CA LYS A 55 -17.15 2.17 -35.09
C LYS A 55 -16.91 1.74 -33.64
N ASN A 56 -16.04 2.42 -32.91
CA ASN A 56 -15.52 1.99 -31.61
C ASN A 56 -16.43 2.40 -30.44
N HIS A 57 -17.06 3.57 -30.50
CA HIS A 57 -17.81 4.15 -29.39
C HIS A 57 -19.30 4.26 -29.73
N THR A 58 -20.11 3.31 -29.24
CA THR A 58 -21.56 3.26 -29.51
C THR A 58 -22.31 4.49 -29.01
N ILE A 59 -21.90 5.08 -27.88
CA ILE A 59 -22.56 6.26 -27.31
C ILE A 59 -22.34 7.50 -28.18
N SER A 60 -21.12 7.72 -28.69
CA SER A 60 -20.84 8.84 -29.60
C SER A 60 -21.67 8.78 -30.89
N ARG A 61 -21.93 7.57 -31.41
CA ARG A 61 -22.78 7.39 -32.60
C ARG A 61 -24.25 7.70 -32.35
N ASN A 62 -24.71 7.44 -31.13
CA ASN A 62 -26.09 7.68 -30.72
C ASN A 62 -26.33 9.13 -30.28
N TYR A 63 -25.29 9.83 -29.77
CA TYR A 63 -25.35 11.20 -29.26
C TYR A 63 -24.17 12.04 -29.78
N PRO A 64 -24.04 12.24 -31.09
CA PRO A 64 -22.90 12.96 -31.67
C PRO A 64 -22.83 14.39 -31.11
N ILE A 65 -21.60 14.87 -30.88
CA ILE A 65 -21.29 16.15 -30.22
C ILE A 65 -21.63 16.16 -28.73
N MET A 66 -22.87 15.82 -28.34
CA MET A 66 -23.34 15.88 -26.96
C MET A 66 -22.60 14.92 -26.02
N VAL A 67 -22.15 13.77 -26.52
CA VAL A 67 -21.40 12.79 -25.72
C VAL A 67 -20.09 13.38 -25.16
N HIS A 68 -19.49 14.37 -25.82
CA HIS A 68 -18.21 14.94 -25.38
C HIS A 68 -18.36 15.72 -24.08
N PHE A 69 -19.54 16.29 -23.82
CA PHE A 69 -19.86 16.84 -22.49
C PHE A 69 -19.87 15.75 -21.43
N ARG A 70 -20.45 14.57 -21.73
CA ARG A 70 -20.39 13.43 -20.81
C ARG A 70 -18.95 13.04 -20.53
N TYR A 71 -18.12 12.85 -21.55
CA TYR A 71 -16.72 12.45 -21.36
C TYR A 71 -15.92 13.50 -20.59
N LEU A 72 -16.19 14.79 -20.81
CA LEU A 72 -15.61 15.88 -20.04
C LEU A 72 -16.02 15.78 -18.56
N PHE A 73 -17.32 15.69 -18.24
CA PHE A 73 -17.80 15.59 -16.87
C PHE A 73 -17.39 14.28 -16.18
N GLU A 74 -17.30 13.18 -16.93
CA GLU A 74 -16.83 11.89 -16.44
C GLU A 74 -15.35 11.95 -16.07
N SER A 75 -14.54 12.71 -16.83
CA SER A 75 -13.10 12.89 -16.57
C SER A 75 -12.77 13.71 -15.31
N ILE A 76 -13.65 14.65 -14.92
CA ILE A 76 -13.50 15.49 -13.70
C ILE A 76 -14.39 15.04 -12.54
N GLY A 77 -15.28 14.06 -12.80
CA GLY A 77 -16.29 13.60 -11.87
C GLY A 77 -15.72 13.04 -10.56
N PRO A 78 -14.64 12.24 -10.58
CA PRO A 78 -13.98 11.77 -9.35
C PRO A 78 -13.53 12.92 -8.44
N GLU A 79 -12.88 13.93 -9.00
CA GLU A 79 -12.38 15.10 -8.28
C GLU A 79 -13.53 15.94 -7.72
N ILE A 80 -14.57 16.19 -8.52
CA ILE A 80 -15.76 16.93 -8.05
C ILE A 80 -16.41 16.21 -6.87
N ARG A 81 -16.60 14.88 -6.97
CA ARG A 81 -17.17 14.09 -5.88
C ARG A 81 -16.33 14.20 -4.62
N GLN A 82 -15.02 14.07 -4.76
CA GLN A 82 -14.07 14.06 -3.64
C GLN A 82 -13.98 15.39 -2.89
N TYR A 83 -14.12 16.53 -3.57
CA TYR A 83 -13.92 17.85 -2.96
C TYR A 83 -15.21 18.60 -2.63
N PHE A 84 -16.30 18.38 -3.38
CA PHE A 84 -17.52 19.17 -3.25
C PHE A 84 -18.74 18.38 -2.77
N ILE A 85 -18.73 17.04 -2.86
CA ILE A 85 -19.93 16.21 -2.59
C ILE A 85 -19.73 15.32 -1.36
N GLN A 86 -18.60 14.63 -1.25
CA GLN A 86 -18.34 13.68 -0.17
C GLN A 86 -18.20 14.38 1.19
N SER A 87 -18.68 13.71 2.24
CA SER A 87 -18.43 14.15 3.61
C SER A 87 -16.96 14.00 3.96
N ASP A 88 -16.45 14.84 4.86
CA ASP A 88 -15.05 14.81 5.26
C ASP A 88 -14.64 13.48 5.94
N ASN A 89 -15.63 12.74 6.46
CA ASN A 89 -15.50 11.43 7.10
C ASN A 89 -15.69 10.24 6.15
N ASP A 90 -16.17 10.44 4.92
CA ASP A 90 -16.40 9.33 3.98
C ASP A 90 -15.05 8.76 3.50
N GLU A 91 -14.78 7.50 3.82
CA GLU A 91 -13.51 6.86 3.47
C GLU A 91 -13.57 6.20 2.09
N GLN A 92 -12.97 6.80 1.05
CA GLN A 92 -12.75 6.13 -0.24
C GLN A 92 -11.51 6.67 -1.01
N PRO A 93 -10.33 6.03 -0.98
CA PRO A 93 -9.83 5.06 0.01
C PRO A 93 -9.38 5.67 1.36
N PHE A 94 -9.20 7.00 1.44
CA PHE A 94 -8.98 7.74 2.69
C PHE A 94 -9.96 8.90 2.77
N SER A 95 -10.43 9.18 3.99
CA SER A 95 -11.29 10.33 4.26
C SER A 95 -10.51 11.64 4.13
N ARG A 96 -11.21 12.77 4.01
CA ARG A 96 -10.55 14.08 3.99
C ARG A 96 -9.90 14.37 5.33
N ASP A 97 -10.50 13.92 6.42
CA ASP A 97 -9.97 14.11 7.77
C ASP A 97 -8.65 13.37 7.98
N GLN A 98 -8.57 12.11 7.55
CA GLN A 98 -7.32 11.34 7.58
C GLN A 98 -6.21 12.06 6.79
N ARG A 99 -6.52 12.51 5.56
CA ARG A 99 -5.55 13.25 4.73
C ARG A 99 -5.15 14.60 5.34
N THR A 100 -6.11 15.31 5.93
CA THR A 100 -5.88 16.63 6.53
C THR A 100 -4.94 16.57 7.71
N ILE A 101 -5.13 15.60 8.62
CA ILE A 101 -4.21 15.40 9.76
C ILE A 101 -2.79 15.14 9.26
N ILE A 102 -2.62 14.30 8.24
CA ILE A 102 -1.31 14.03 7.66
C ILE A 102 -0.70 15.29 7.05
N TYR A 103 -1.47 16.05 6.28
CA TYR A 103 -0.98 17.31 5.69
C TYR A 103 -0.60 18.34 6.75
N GLN A 104 -1.39 18.43 7.83
CA GLN A 104 -1.13 19.36 8.92
C GLN A 104 0.16 19.01 9.66
N ARG A 105 0.31 17.73 10.06
CA ARG A 105 1.52 17.21 10.68
C ARG A 105 2.75 17.37 9.79
N ALA A 106 2.63 17.03 8.50
CA ALA A 106 3.71 17.21 7.54
C ALA A 106 4.14 18.67 7.40
N LYS A 107 3.17 19.60 7.32
CA LYS A 107 3.46 21.05 7.23
C LYS A 107 3.87 21.68 8.56
N ASN A 108 3.97 20.89 9.63
CA ASN A 108 4.24 21.36 10.99
C ASN A 108 3.28 22.48 11.43
N VAL A 109 2.00 22.37 11.04
CA VAL A 109 0.94 23.26 11.50
C VAL A 109 0.13 22.55 12.58
N LEU A 110 -0.39 23.34 13.52
CA LEU A 110 -1.14 22.85 14.66
C LEU A 110 -2.32 21.96 14.20
N ASP A 111 -2.35 20.70 14.64
CA ASP A 111 -3.39 19.72 14.30
C ASP A 111 -4.56 19.71 15.30
N LYS A 112 -4.73 20.79 16.08
CA LYS A 112 -5.86 20.94 17.01
C LYS A 112 -7.10 21.44 16.28
N ARG A 113 -8.21 20.71 16.41
CA ARG A 113 -9.53 21.13 15.92
C ARG A 113 -10.43 21.54 17.09
N PRO A 114 -11.12 22.71 17.01
CA PRO A 114 -12.17 23.06 17.98
C PRO A 114 -13.43 22.22 17.74
N PHE A 115 -14.44 22.34 18.63
CA PHE A 115 -15.82 21.83 18.48
C PHE A 115 -16.10 20.37 18.92
N GLY A 116 -15.08 19.52 19.10
CA GLY A 116 -15.24 18.13 19.55
C GLY A 116 -15.19 17.10 18.41
N SER A 117 -15.51 15.83 18.70
CA SER A 117 -15.45 14.76 17.70
C SER A 117 -16.54 14.90 16.63
N GLN A 118 -16.14 14.81 15.37
CA GLN A 118 -17.05 14.72 14.22
C GLN A 118 -17.35 13.27 13.82
N LEU A 119 -16.67 12.30 14.44
CA LEU A 119 -16.93 10.88 14.22
C LEU A 119 -18.21 10.47 14.94
N LYS A 120 -18.94 9.55 14.31
CA LYS A 120 -20.18 9.02 14.87
C LYS A 120 -19.86 7.94 15.92
N MET A 121 -19.63 8.37 17.16
CA MET A 121 -19.19 7.51 18.28
C MET A 121 -20.14 6.34 18.63
N TYR A 122 -21.40 6.42 18.19
CA TYR A 122 -22.43 5.40 18.41
C TYR A 122 -22.61 4.46 17.22
N GLU A 123 -21.89 4.64 16.12
CA GLU A 123 -21.87 3.67 15.03
C GLU A 123 -21.04 2.44 15.39
N GLU A 124 -21.48 1.30 14.88
CA GLU A 124 -20.75 0.04 14.97
C GLU A 124 -19.38 0.17 14.30
N GLY A 125 -18.36 -0.42 14.94
CA GLY A 125 -16.97 -0.31 14.50
C GLY A 125 -16.25 0.94 15.00
N PHE A 126 -16.90 1.86 15.73
CA PHE A 126 -16.19 2.94 16.39
C PHE A 126 -15.23 2.40 17.45
N GLU A 127 -13.99 2.88 17.43
CA GLU A 127 -12.91 2.43 18.30
C GLU A 127 -12.32 3.62 19.08
N TRP A 128 -11.89 3.36 20.31
CA TRP A 128 -11.15 4.31 21.13
C TRP A 128 -10.17 3.62 22.04
N ILE A 129 -9.28 4.40 22.63
CA ILE A 129 -8.38 3.96 23.70
C ILE A 129 -8.87 4.55 25.03
N ASN A 130 -8.86 3.75 26.09
CA ASN A 130 -9.22 4.24 27.42
C ASN A 130 -8.08 5.09 28.01
N HIS A 131 -8.44 6.16 28.72
CA HIS A 131 -7.49 6.97 29.47
C HIS A 131 -7.28 6.36 30.87
N SER A 132 -6.14 6.67 31.48
CA SER A 132 -5.83 6.35 32.87
C SER A 132 -6.18 7.51 33.79
N LEU A 133 -6.68 7.21 34.98
CA LEU A 133 -6.81 8.20 36.07
C LEU A 133 -5.44 8.63 36.62
N ARG A 134 -4.38 7.89 36.28
CA ARG A 134 -2.98 8.22 36.56
C ARG A 134 -2.20 8.26 35.24
N PRO A 135 -2.26 9.38 34.49
CA PRO A 135 -1.43 9.57 33.32
C PRO A 135 0.06 9.39 33.65
N SER A 136 0.82 8.93 32.68
CA SER A 136 2.28 8.80 32.79
C SER A 136 2.97 10.03 32.21
N THR A 137 4.30 10.02 32.22
CA THR A 137 5.12 11.02 31.55
C THR A 137 6.24 10.29 30.84
N ILE A 138 6.44 10.60 29.57
CA ILE A 138 7.43 10.00 28.69
C ILE A 138 8.41 11.12 28.28
N PRO A 139 9.72 10.94 28.42
CA PRO A 139 10.70 12.00 28.19
C PRO A 139 10.78 12.46 26.73
N ASP A 140 10.65 11.53 25.79
CA ASP A 140 10.73 11.81 24.36
C ASP A 140 9.87 10.80 23.55
N SER A 141 9.55 11.18 22.32
CA SER A 141 8.72 10.40 21.40
C SER A 141 9.53 9.46 20.49
N ASN A 142 10.84 9.31 20.70
CA ASN A 142 11.72 8.47 19.89
C ASN A 142 11.62 7.00 20.32
N PHE A 143 10.44 6.40 20.10
CA PHE A 143 10.20 5.01 20.42
C PHE A 143 10.90 4.08 19.44
N ARG A 144 11.73 3.18 19.98
CA ARG A 144 12.56 2.28 19.18
C ARG A 144 12.50 0.84 19.69
N ILE A 145 12.57 -0.08 18.74
CA ILE A 145 12.60 -1.54 18.98
C ILE A 145 13.85 -2.15 18.36
N GLN A 146 14.33 -3.26 18.90
CA GLN A 146 15.46 -4.00 18.34
C GLN A 146 14.94 -5.15 17.48
N ILE A 147 15.33 -5.17 16.21
CA ILE A 147 15.00 -6.23 15.23
C ILE A 147 16.26 -7.06 14.97
N GLY A 148 16.09 -8.38 14.94
CA GLY A 148 17.18 -9.34 14.75
C GLY A 148 18.16 -9.36 15.92
N SER A 149 17.66 -9.50 17.14
CA SER A 149 18.46 -9.63 18.37
C SER A 149 19.51 -10.74 18.31
N ARG A 150 19.28 -11.77 17.48
CA ARG A 150 20.16 -12.92 17.24
C ARG A 150 21.17 -12.68 16.11
N CYS A 151 21.09 -11.56 15.39
CA CYS A 151 21.97 -11.21 14.29
C CYS A 151 23.28 -10.60 14.81
N VAL A 152 24.33 -10.65 13.98
CA VAL A 152 25.60 -9.98 14.26
C VAL A 152 25.43 -8.46 14.26
N LYS A 153 24.54 -7.94 13.40
CA LYS A 153 24.26 -6.52 13.23
C LYS A 153 22.77 -6.24 13.44
N PRO A 154 22.23 -6.34 14.68
CA PRO A 154 20.83 -6.02 14.94
C PRO A 154 20.52 -4.58 14.53
N TYR A 155 19.28 -4.34 14.11
CA TYR A 155 18.83 -2.99 13.78
C TYR A 155 17.90 -2.46 14.85
N SER A 156 18.17 -1.26 15.35
CA SER A 156 17.22 -0.55 16.18
C SER A 156 16.36 0.29 15.23
N ALA A 157 15.05 0.04 15.21
CA ALA A 157 14.11 0.67 14.30
C ALA A 157 13.14 1.56 15.08
N SER A 158 12.72 2.66 14.48
CA SER A 158 11.55 3.42 14.95
C SER A 158 10.30 2.52 14.93
N VAL A 159 9.34 2.75 15.81
CA VAL A 159 8.04 2.03 15.79
C VAL A 159 7.15 2.42 14.59
N PHE A 160 7.51 3.46 13.85
CA PHE A 160 6.81 3.93 12.65
C PHE A 160 7.79 4.24 11.51
N ASN A 161 7.66 3.58 10.35
CA ASN A 161 8.60 3.72 9.23
C ASN A 161 7.92 3.82 7.86
N ILE A 162 8.70 4.13 6.82
CA ILE A 162 8.23 4.20 5.44
C ILE A 162 8.17 2.78 4.88
N SER A 163 6.98 2.35 4.46
CA SER A 163 6.75 1.05 3.81
C SER A 163 7.26 1.00 2.37
N ALA A 164 7.58 -0.20 1.88
CA ALA A 164 7.94 -0.52 0.50
C ALA A 164 7.21 0.31 -0.57
N MET A 165 7.96 1.16 -1.28
CA MET A 165 7.47 1.86 -2.48
C MET A 165 8.59 2.02 -3.51
N SER A 166 8.47 1.30 -4.63
CA SER A 166 9.54 1.21 -5.62
C SER A 166 9.85 2.52 -6.36
N PHE A 167 11.16 2.78 -6.55
CA PHE A 167 11.62 3.67 -7.61
C PHE A 167 11.15 3.13 -8.98
N GLY A 168 10.60 4.03 -9.80
CA GLY A 168 9.84 3.70 -11.02
C GLY A 168 8.34 3.83 -10.83
N SER A 169 7.79 3.35 -9.70
CA SER A 169 6.43 3.70 -9.28
C SER A 169 6.38 5.13 -8.77
N LEU A 170 7.40 5.51 -7.98
CA LEU A 170 7.65 6.87 -7.52
C LEU A 170 8.73 7.55 -8.37
N SER A 171 8.69 8.89 -8.40
CA SER A 171 9.67 9.75 -9.06
C SER A 171 10.98 9.83 -8.26
N ALA A 172 12.07 10.23 -8.92
CA ALA A 172 13.37 10.48 -8.28
C ALA A 172 13.26 11.44 -7.09
N ASN A 173 12.59 12.59 -7.28
CA ASN A 173 12.41 13.60 -6.24
C ASN A 173 11.61 13.05 -5.05
N ALA A 174 10.64 12.16 -5.28
CA ALA A 174 9.89 11.53 -4.20
C ALA A 174 10.80 10.61 -3.35
N ILE A 175 11.62 9.78 -4.00
CA ILE A 175 12.58 8.89 -3.31
C ILE A 175 13.61 9.70 -2.52
N LEU A 176 14.19 10.74 -3.13
CA LEU A 176 15.10 11.67 -2.46
C LEU A 176 14.46 12.29 -1.22
N SER A 177 13.21 12.77 -1.37
CA SER A 177 12.49 13.42 -0.28
C SER A 177 12.26 12.45 0.88
N LEU A 178 11.82 11.22 0.57
CA LEU A 178 11.53 10.17 1.54
C LEU A 178 12.79 9.76 2.32
N ASN A 179 13.89 9.43 1.63
CA ASN A 179 15.11 8.98 2.31
C ASN A 179 15.81 10.13 3.07
N THR A 180 15.75 11.37 2.56
CA THR A 180 16.27 12.53 3.31
C THR A 180 15.47 12.76 4.60
N GLY A 181 14.13 12.69 4.54
CA GLY A 181 13.30 12.82 5.74
C GLY A 181 13.51 11.68 6.74
N ALA A 182 13.68 10.45 6.24
CA ALA A 182 14.07 9.27 7.04
C ALA A 182 15.40 9.48 7.76
N LYS A 183 16.42 10.00 7.07
CA LYS A 183 17.71 10.36 7.69
C LYS A 183 17.57 11.40 8.78
N MET A 184 16.76 12.43 8.56
CA MET A 184 16.54 13.51 9.54
C MET A 184 15.87 13.00 10.82
N GLY A 185 15.01 11.99 10.71
CA GLY A 185 14.24 11.46 11.83
C GLY A 185 14.70 10.13 12.40
N ASP A 186 15.83 9.58 11.90
CA ASP A 186 16.38 8.29 12.33
C ASP A 186 15.36 7.13 12.25
N PHE A 187 14.65 7.06 11.12
CA PHE A 187 13.75 5.96 10.76
C PHE A 187 14.10 5.44 9.37
N TYR A 188 13.70 4.21 9.04
CA TYR A 188 14.12 3.60 7.78
C TYR A 188 13.19 3.93 6.60
N HIS A 189 13.75 3.83 5.39
CA HIS A 189 13.02 3.83 4.13
C HIS A 189 13.14 2.46 3.45
N ASP A 190 12.02 1.77 3.30
CA ASP A 190 11.97 0.54 2.51
C ASP A 190 11.89 0.85 1.00
N THR A 191 12.84 0.29 0.24
CA THR A 191 13.03 0.57 -1.19
C THR A 191 11.90 0.08 -2.08
N GLY A 192 11.11 -0.88 -1.59
CA GLY A 192 10.22 -1.70 -2.42
C GLY A 192 10.95 -2.52 -3.50
N GLU A 193 10.18 -3.22 -4.33
CA GLU A 193 10.69 -4.07 -5.43
C GLU A 193 11.55 -3.36 -6.50
N GLY A 194 11.74 -2.05 -6.43
CA GLY A 194 12.47 -1.27 -7.44
C GLY A 194 14.00 -1.35 -7.33
N SER A 195 14.50 -2.05 -6.31
CA SER A 195 15.89 -2.07 -5.89
C SER A 195 16.43 -0.73 -5.37
N ILE A 196 17.71 -0.73 -5.00
CA ILE A 196 18.41 0.42 -4.41
C ILE A 196 18.91 1.35 -5.53
N SER A 197 18.12 2.36 -5.87
CA SER A 197 18.53 3.40 -6.82
C SER A 197 19.53 4.42 -6.23
N ARG A 198 20.19 5.21 -7.10
CA ARG A 198 21.06 6.33 -6.68
C ARG A 198 20.35 7.33 -5.75
N TYR A 199 19.04 7.52 -5.95
CA TYR A 199 18.20 8.43 -5.17
C TYR A 199 17.93 7.94 -3.75
N HIS A 200 17.99 6.63 -3.51
CA HIS A 200 18.00 6.09 -2.16
C HIS A 200 19.34 6.33 -1.48
N ARG A 201 20.45 6.18 -2.23
CA ARG A 201 21.81 6.23 -1.66
C ARG A 201 22.28 7.63 -1.33
N GLN A 202 21.89 8.62 -2.15
CA GLN A 202 22.39 9.99 -2.09
C GLN A 202 22.15 10.67 -0.73
N PRO A 203 20.94 10.63 -0.12
CA PRO A 203 20.74 11.28 1.18
C PRO A 203 21.44 10.52 2.30
N GLY A 204 21.44 9.20 2.24
CA GLY A 204 22.13 8.31 3.17
C GLY A 204 21.39 8.06 4.48
N GLY A 205 20.06 8.08 4.44
CA GLY A 205 19.23 7.51 5.49
C GLY A 205 19.18 5.99 5.41
N ASP A 206 18.78 5.35 6.50
CA ASP A 206 18.71 3.89 6.60
C ASP A 206 17.69 3.28 5.63
N LEU A 207 18.05 2.11 5.10
CA LEU A 207 17.27 1.38 4.11
C LEU A 207 16.90 -0.02 4.61
N VAL A 208 15.67 -0.40 4.31
CA VAL A 208 15.28 -1.82 4.22
C VAL A 208 15.26 -2.15 2.74
N TRP A 209 16.07 -3.13 2.33
CA TRP A 209 16.08 -3.55 0.94
C TRP A 209 15.05 -4.64 0.72
N GLU A 210 13.94 -4.28 0.07
CA GLU A 210 12.91 -5.23 -0.33
C GLU A 210 13.29 -5.93 -1.64
N ILE A 211 13.18 -7.27 -1.65
CA ILE A 211 13.48 -8.14 -2.78
C ILE A 211 12.21 -8.89 -3.17
N GLY A 212 11.63 -8.51 -4.31
CA GLY A 212 10.53 -9.26 -4.92
C GLY A 212 11.01 -10.41 -5.82
N SER A 213 10.06 -11.17 -6.34
CA SER A 213 10.28 -12.34 -7.23
C SER A 213 11.02 -12.04 -8.53
N GLY A 214 11.08 -10.77 -8.96
CA GLY A 214 11.89 -10.33 -10.11
C GLY A 214 13.37 -10.15 -9.80
N TYR A 215 13.77 -10.24 -8.51
CA TYR A 215 15.15 -10.08 -8.02
C TYR A 215 15.88 -8.83 -8.55
N PHE A 216 15.15 -7.73 -8.74
CA PHE A 216 15.73 -6.52 -9.32
C PHE A 216 16.90 -5.98 -8.49
N GLY A 217 18.02 -5.71 -9.17
CA GLY A 217 19.31 -5.34 -8.57
C GLY A 217 20.06 -6.48 -7.86
N CYS A 218 19.54 -7.71 -7.87
CA CYS A 218 20.23 -8.94 -7.45
C CYS A 218 19.93 -10.13 -8.35
N ARG A 219 19.73 -9.88 -9.64
CA ARG A 219 19.39 -10.91 -10.64
C ARG A 219 20.52 -11.17 -11.62
N ASN A 220 20.59 -12.41 -12.08
CA ASN A 220 21.28 -12.79 -13.30
C ASN A 220 20.50 -12.29 -14.53
N GLU A 221 21.12 -12.38 -15.71
CA GLU A 221 20.49 -11.94 -16.97
C GLU A 221 19.21 -12.74 -17.26
N ASP A 222 19.19 -14.03 -16.93
CA ASP A 222 18.03 -14.92 -17.06
C ASP A 222 16.89 -14.64 -16.05
N GLY A 223 17.10 -13.73 -15.08
CA GLY A 223 16.13 -13.40 -14.04
C GLY A 223 16.20 -14.23 -12.78
N SER A 224 17.10 -15.21 -12.69
CA SER A 224 17.37 -15.95 -11.46
C SER A 224 18.15 -15.10 -10.44
N PHE A 225 18.15 -15.51 -9.18
CA PHE A 225 18.87 -14.83 -8.10
C PHE A 225 20.40 -14.90 -8.29
N SER A 226 21.08 -13.79 -8.00
CA SER A 226 22.53 -13.63 -8.09
C SER A 226 23.13 -13.28 -6.73
N ALA A 227 23.81 -14.24 -6.10
CA ALA A 227 24.43 -14.07 -4.79
C ALA A 227 25.47 -12.94 -4.76
N GLU A 228 26.30 -12.83 -5.80
CA GLU A 228 27.35 -11.78 -5.91
C GLU A 228 26.73 -10.38 -5.94
N LYS A 229 25.72 -10.16 -6.80
CA LYS A 229 25.04 -8.86 -6.89
C LYS A 229 24.24 -8.56 -5.62
N PHE A 230 23.66 -9.59 -5.01
CA PHE A 230 23.01 -9.46 -3.71
C PHE A 230 23.98 -8.96 -2.65
N GLU A 231 25.08 -9.69 -2.43
CA GLU A 231 26.09 -9.36 -1.41
C GLU A 231 26.61 -7.93 -1.59
N LYS A 232 26.96 -7.54 -2.82
CA LYS A 232 27.45 -6.18 -3.13
C LYS A 232 26.51 -5.07 -2.64
N ASN A 233 25.21 -5.26 -2.75
CA ASN A 233 24.21 -4.29 -2.29
C ASN A 233 23.88 -4.48 -0.80
N ALA A 234 23.78 -5.72 -0.33
CA ALA A 234 23.39 -6.07 1.02
C ALA A 234 24.42 -5.62 2.07
N VAL A 235 25.72 -5.61 1.75
CA VAL A 235 26.77 -5.20 2.70
C VAL A 235 26.86 -3.70 2.92
N LEU A 236 26.26 -2.87 2.05
CA LEU A 236 26.27 -1.41 2.17
C LEU A 236 25.78 -0.97 3.57
N ASP A 237 26.49 -0.05 4.22
CA ASP A 237 26.17 0.37 5.59
C ASP A 237 24.77 0.99 5.75
N GLN A 238 24.24 1.60 4.69
CA GLN A 238 22.88 2.15 4.66
C GLN A 238 21.80 1.06 4.69
N VAL A 239 22.09 -0.14 4.17
CA VAL A 239 21.14 -1.25 4.21
C VAL A 239 21.19 -1.85 5.61
N LYS A 240 20.08 -1.77 6.34
CA LYS A 240 19.99 -2.22 7.73
C LYS A 240 19.29 -3.57 7.85
N MET A 241 18.32 -3.84 6.98
CA MET A 241 17.57 -5.11 6.97
C MET A 241 17.28 -5.53 5.52
N ILE A 242 17.07 -6.82 5.33
CA ILE A 242 16.67 -7.42 4.06
C ILE A 242 15.25 -7.98 4.21
N GLU A 243 14.34 -7.57 3.33
CA GLU A 243 12.95 -8.03 3.34
C GLU A 243 12.65 -8.78 2.04
N VAL A 244 12.41 -10.09 2.12
CA VAL A 244 11.94 -10.88 0.98
C VAL A 244 10.43 -10.71 0.85
N LYS A 245 9.97 -10.19 -0.27
CA LYS A 245 8.56 -9.92 -0.49
C LYS A 245 7.86 -11.11 -1.14
N LEU A 246 7.16 -11.90 -0.34
CA LEU A 246 6.35 -13.03 -0.83
C LEU A 246 5.07 -12.55 -1.52
N SER A 247 4.43 -11.52 -0.96
CA SER A 247 3.22 -10.91 -1.53
C SER A 247 2.96 -9.50 -0.99
N GLN A 248 2.00 -8.78 -1.57
CA GLN A 248 1.54 -7.48 -1.08
C GLN A 248 0.01 -7.44 -1.03
N GLY A 249 -0.54 -6.64 -0.11
CA GLY A 249 -1.98 -6.58 0.16
C GLY A 249 -2.83 -6.16 -1.03
N ALA A 250 -2.34 -5.25 -1.88
CA ALA A 250 -3.12 -4.74 -3.01
C ALA A 250 -3.27 -5.73 -4.19
N LYS A 251 -2.39 -6.73 -4.27
CA LYS A 251 -2.41 -7.76 -5.31
C LYS A 251 -1.66 -9.04 -4.89
N PRO A 252 -2.14 -9.77 -3.88
CA PRO A 252 -1.54 -11.04 -3.49
C PRO A 252 -1.56 -12.04 -4.66
N GLY A 253 -0.53 -12.88 -4.77
CA GLY A 253 -0.42 -13.88 -5.84
C GLY A 253 -0.10 -13.31 -7.23
N HIS A 254 0.28 -12.03 -7.33
CA HIS A 254 0.71 -11.42 -8.59
C HIS A 254 1.98 -10.59 -8.39
N GLY A 255 2.93 -10.70 -9.32
CA GLY A 255 4.17 -9.92 -9.27
C GLY A 255 3.99 -8.43 -9.59
N GLY A 256 5.04 -7.65 -9.29
CA GLY A 256 5.24 -6.28 -9.76
C GLY A 256 5.08 -6.13 -11.27
N ILE A 257 4.48 -5.03 -11.71
CA ILE A 257 4.51 -4.61 -13.12
C ILE A 257 4.92 -3.15 -13.15
N LEU A 258 6.03 -2.86 -13.85
CA LEU A 258 6.36 -1.50 -14.27
C LEU A 258 6.38 -1.47 -15.80
N PRO A 259 5.46 -0.73 -16.45
CA PRO A 259 5.46 -0.61 -17.91
C PRO A 259 6.77 -0.04 -18.43
N GLY A 260 7.25 -0.55 -19.57
CA GLY A 260 8.49 -0.18 -20.25
C GLY A 260 8.56 1.30 -20.61
N ALA A 261 7.40 1.92 -20.88
CA ALA A 261 7.29 3.37 -21.04
C ALA A 261 7.76 4.19 -19.81
N LYS A 262 7.81 3.58 -18.63
CA LYS A 262 8.38 4.17 -17.41
C LYS A 262 9.83 3.73 -17.15
N VAL A 263 10.38 2.75 -17.88
CA VAL A 263 11.72 2.23 -17.66
C VAL A 263 12.75 3.12 -18.35
N THR A 264 13.09 4.22 -17.66
CA THR A 264 14.16 5.14 -18.04
C THR A 264 15.54 4.51 -17.79
N GLN A 265 16.60 5.15 -18.29
CA GLN A 265 17.99 4.74 -18.04
C GLN A 265 18.29 4.56 -16.54
N GLU A 266 17.75 5.44 -15.71
CA GLU A 266 17.99 5.42 -14.26
C GLU A 266 17.30 4.24 -13.57
N ILE A 267 16.13 3.85 -14.08
CA ILE A 267 15.37 2.71 -13.58
C ILE A 267 16.00 1.40 -14.06
N ALA A 268 16.43 1.35 -15.33
CA ALA A 268 17.19 0.26 -15.90
C ALA A 268 18.48 -0.02 -15.09
N GLU A 269 19.23 1.04 -14.75
CA GLU A 269 20.43 0.98 -13.90
C GLU A 269 20.12 0.43 -12.51
N ALA A 270 19.08 0.93 -11.84
CA ALA A 270 18.71 0.47 -10.50
C ALA A 270 18.27 -1.00 -10.49
N ARG A 271 17.51 -1.43 -11.52
CA ARG A 271 16.90 -2.76 -11.56
C ARG A 271 17.78 -3.83 -12.22
N GLY A 272 18.81 -3.44 -12.97
CA GLY A 272 19.63 -4.35 -13.76
C GLY A 272 18.87 -4.94 -14.95
N VAL A 273 18.14 -4.09 -15.69
CA VAL A 273 17.32 -4.46 -16.86
C VAL A 273 17.57 -3.53 -18.04
N SER A 274 17.05 -3.85 -19.22
CA SER A 274 17.17 -3.00 -20.41
C SER A 274 16.23 -1.79 -20.38
N ILE A 275 16.62 -0.70 -21.04
CA ILE A 275 15.78 0.50 -21.18
C ILE A 275 14.55 0.18 -22.03
N GLY A 276 13.37 0.65 -21.61
CA GLY A 276 12.12 0.49 -22.37
C GLY A 276 11.46 -0.89 -22.28
N GLU A 277 12.09 -1.85 -21.60
CA GLU A 277 11.55 -3.21 -21.39
C GLU A 277 10.53 -3.23 -20.24
N ASP A 278 9.42 -3.94 -20.41
CA ASP A 278 8.47 -4.14 -19.31
C ASP A 278 9.12 -4.91 -18.16
N CYS A 279 9.14 -4.32 -16.96
CA CYS A 279 9.59 -5.04 -15.77
C CYS A 279 8.42 -5.82 -15.18
N VAL A 280 8.26 -7.07 -15.60
CA VAL A 280 7.27 -7.99 -15.02
C VAL A 280 7.98 -8.91 -14.03
N SER A 281 7.49 -8.93 -12.80
CA SER A 281 7.96 -9.90 -11.80
C SER A 281 7.11 -11.17 -11.91
N PRO A 282 7.71 -12.37 -11.84
CA PRO A 282 6.96 -13.61 -11.73
C PRO A 282 6.00 -13.60 -10.52
N ALA A 283 4.98 -14.46 -10.53
CA ALA A 283 4.06 -14.56 -9.38
C ALA A 283 4.70 -15.24 -8.15
N GLN A 284 5.78 -16.01 -8.36
CA GLN A 284 6.49 -16.76 -7.33
C GLN A 284 7.99 -16.54 -7.42
N HIS A 285 8.70 -16.74 -6.32
CA HIS A 285 10.16 -16.77 -6.27
C HIS A 285 10.68 -18.03 -6.95
N SER A 286 11.71 -17.91 -7.79
CA SER A 286 12.38 -19.06 -8.41
C SER A 286 13.47 -19.70 -7.53
N ALA A 287 13.81 -19.08 -6.39
CA ALA A 287 14.89 -19.55 -5.52
C ALA A 287 14.45 -20.66 -4.54
N PHE A 288 13.14 -20.80 -4.34
CA PHE A 288 12.55 -21.79 -3.46
C PHE A 288 11.14 -22.15 -3.94
N SER A 289 10.71 -23.37 -3.70
CA SER A 289 9.36 -23.87 -3.97
C SER A 289 8.67 -24.41 -2.72
N THR A 290 9.41 -24.61 -1.63
CA THR A 290 8.89 -25.13 -0.37
C THR A 290 9.17 -24.17 0.80
N PRO A 291 8.40 -24.26 1.90
CA PRO A 291 8.68 -23.47 3.10
C PRO A 291 10.05 -23.75 3.71
N ILE A 292 10.55 -25.01 3.69
CA ILE A 292 11.91 -25.33 4.13
C ILE A 292 12.94 -24.61 3.26
N GLU A 293 12.89 -24.76 1.93
CA GLU A 293 13.79 -24.09 0.98
C GLU A 293 13.77 -22.56 1.16
N MET A 294 12.59 -21.99 1.44
CA MET A 294 12.44 -20.57 1.73
C MET A 294 13.27 -20.16 2.95
N LEU A 295 13.22 -20.94 4.05
CA LEU A 295 14.02 -20.64 5.25
C LEU A 295 15.52 -20.80 4.99
N GLU A 296 15.94 -21.77 4.18
CA GLU A 296 17.37 -21.91 3.79
C GLU A 296 17.83 -20.70 2.97
N PHE A 297 16.97 -20.20 2.08
CA PHE A 297 17.25 -18.99 1.32
C PHE A 297 17.40 -17.78 2.23
N LEU A 298 16.54 -17.59 3.24
CA LEU A 298 16.67 -16.48 4.20
C LEU A 298 17.98 -16.57 4.99
N ASP A 299 18.40 -17.76 5.40
CA ASP A 299 19.69 -17.97 6.06
C ASP A 299 20.87 -17.61 5.13
N GLN A 300 20.82 -18.02 3.86
CA GLN A 300 21.82 -17.63 2.86
C GLN A 300 21.90 -16.10 2.70
N LEU A 301 20.76 -15.41 2.64
CA LEU A 301 20.74 -13.94 2.58
C LEU A 301 21.33 -13.31 3.84
N ARG A 302 21.10 -13.90 5.02
CA ARG A 302 21.66 -13.42 6.29
C ARG A 302 23.18 -13.50 6.27
N GLU A 303 23.74 -14.62 5.81
CA GLU A 303 25.18 -14.79 5.66
C GLU A 303 25.77 -13.76 4.68
N LEU A 304 25.21 -13.68 3.47
CA LEU A 304 25.66 -12.77 2.41
C LEU A 304 25.48 -11.28 2.77
N SER A 305 24.58 -10.94 3.69
CA SER A 305 24.42 -9.56 4.18
C SER A 305 25.47 -9.14 5.22
N GLY A 306 26.33 -10.07 5.64
CA GLY A 306 27.26 -9.87 6.75
C GLY A 306 26.57 -9.90 8.12
N GLY A 307 25.51 -10.70 8.25
CA GLY A 307 24.79 -10.94 9.50
C GLY A 307 23.80 -9.85 9.89
N LYS A 308 23.13 -9.21 8.92
CA LYS A 308 22.02 -8.26 9.15
C LYS A 308 20.68 -9.00 9.31
N PRO A 309 19.65 -8.39 9.92
CA PRO A 309 18.33 -9.00 10.05
C PRO A 309 17.72 -9.28 8.68
N VAL A 310 17.23 -10.51 8.50
CA VAL A 310 16.55 -10.96 7.29
C VAL A 310 15.17 -11.48 7.65
N GLY A 311 14.17 -10.95 6.97
CA GLY A 311 12.77 -11.30 7.18
C GLY A 311 12.01 -11.34 5.86
N PHE A 312 10.70 -11.49 5.96
CA PHE A 312 9.84 -11.48 4.79
C PHE A 312 8.54 -10.72 5.02
N LYS A 313 7.96 -10.23 3.92
CA LYS A 313 6.66 -9.57 3.89
C LYS A 313 5.64 -10.44 3.18
N LEU A 314 4.45 -10.56 3.78
CA LEU A 314 3.32 -11.24 3.15
C LEU A 314 1.97 -10.60 3.48
N ALA A 315 1.09 -10.62 2.48
CA ALA A 315 -0.34 -10.59 2.68
C ALA A 315 -0.86 -12.01 2.86
N ILE A 316 -1.59 -12.25 3.95
CA ILE A 316 -2.10 -13.59 4.29
C ILE A 316 -3.15 -14.02 3.25
N GLY A 317 -2.85 -15.14 2.60
CA GLY A 317 -3.74 -15.87 1.71
C GLY A 317 -4.31 -17.09 2.42
N HIS A 318 -3.90 -18.28 1.99
CA HIS A 318 -4.38 -19.51 2.61
C HIS A 318 -3.67 -19.79 3.95
N PRO A 319 -4.41 -20.12 5.02
CA PRO A 319 -3.82 -20.32 6.34
C PRO A 319 -2.85 -21.52 6.40
N TRP A 320 -3.04 -22.55 5.57
CA TRP A 320 -2.14 -23.69 5.53
C TRP A 320 -0.75 -23.36 5.00
N GLU A 321 -0.62 -22.37 4.10
CA GLU A 321 0.67 -21.91 3.59
C GLU A 321 1.47 -21.21 4.70
N TRP A 322 0.78 -20.37 5.49
CA TRP A 322 1.37 -19.74 6.68
C TRP A 322 1.80 -20.80 7.72
N PHE A 323 0.92 -21.77 8.01
CA PHE A 323 1.23 -22.85 8.95
C PHE A 323 2.36 -23.75 8.47
N ALA A 324 2.47 -23.99 7.16
CA ALA A 324 3.57 -24.71 6.55
C ALA A 324 4.92 -24.02 6.81
N ILE A 325 4.99 -22.70 6.69
CA ILE A 325 6.19 -21.91 7.02
C ILE A 325 6.55 -22.09 8.50
N VAL A 326 5.59 -21.93 9.42
CA VAL A 326 5.87 -22.07 10.85
C VAL A 326 6.29 -23.49 11.22
N LYS A 327 5.69 -24.51 10.61
CA LYS A 327 6.15 -25.89 10.78
C LYS A 327 7.57 -26.11 10.29
N ALA A 328 7.96 -25.47 9.18
CA ALA A 328 9.34 -25.53 8.71
C ALA A 328 10.29 -24.88 9.71
N MET A 329 9.88 -23.81 10.39
CA MET A 329 10.66 -23.20 11.47
C MET A 329 10.86 -24.16 12.65
N LEU A 330 9.81 -24.88 13.03
CA LEU A 330 9.86 -25.85 14.13
C LEU A 330 10.72 -27.08 13.77
N GLU A 331 10.61 -27.58 12.54
CA GLU A 331 11.33 -28.76 12.08
C GLU A 331 12.83 -28.49 11.89
N THR A 332 13.16 -27.37 11.25
CA THR A 332 14.55 -27.05 10.90
C THR A 332 15.28 -26.26 11.99
N GLY A 333 14.55 -25.62 12.90
CA GLY A 333 15.09 -24.65 13.86
C GLY A 333 15.48 -23.30 13.24
N ARG A 334 15.41 -23.17 11.90
CA ARG A 334 15.69 -21.93 11.18
C ARG A 334 14.52 -20.96 11.31
N LYS A 335 14.81 -19.69 11.53
CA LYS A 335 13.78 -18.67 11.79
C LYS A 335 14.14 -17.37 11.07
N PRO A 336 13.18 -16.66 10.45
CA PRO A 336 13.40 -15.28 10.06
C PRO A 336 13.68 -14.43 11.31
N ASP A 337 14.31 -13.27 11.12
CA ASP A 337 14.50 -12.29 12.19
C ASP A 337 13.24 -11.44 12.39
N PHE A 338 12.45 -11.29 11.33
CA PHE A 338 11.20 -10.55 11.38
C PHE A 338 10.22 -10.96 10.27
N ILE A 339 8.94 -10.61 10.47
CA ILE A 339 7.87 -10.84 9.50
C ILE A 339 7.02 -9.58 9.39
N VAL A 340 6.78 -9.06 8.18
CA VAL A 340 5.91 -7.92 7.95
C VAL A 340 4.57 -8.36 7.35
N ILE A 341 3.49 -8.08 8.07
CA ILE A 341 2.12 -8.40 7.65
C ILE A 341 1.52 -7.24 6.90
N ASP A 342 1.15 -7.49 5.64
CA ASP A 342 0.49 -6.51 4.78
C ASP A 342 -1.00 -6.82 4.64
N GLY A 343 -1.85 -5.95 5.18
CA GLY A 343 -3.30 -6.10 5.06
C GLY A 343 -3.78 -5.94 3.62
N GLY A 344 -4.82 -6.68 3.24
CA GLY A 344 -5.45 -6.63 1.91
C GLY A 344 -5.87 -5.22 1.47
N GLU A 345 -6.07 -4.30 2.42
CA GLU A 345 -6.32 -2.88 2.16
C GLU A 345 -5.10 -2.08 1.67
N GLY A 346 -3.96 -2.73 1.42
CA GLY A 346 -2.72 -2.15 0.91
C GLY A 346 -2.88 -1.29 -0.35
N GLY A 347 -1.87 -0.45 -0.62
CA GLY A 347 -1.84 0.39 -1.82
C GLY A 347 -1.05 -0.24 -2.96
N THR A 348 -1.27 0.23 -4.20
CA THR A 348 -0.43 -0.11 -5.35
C THR A 348 -0.42 1.00 -6.38
N GLY A 349 0.69 1.14 -7.10
CA GLY A 349 0.78 2.03 -8.27
C GLY A 349 -0.02 1.53 -9.47
N ALA A 350 -0.18 0.21 -9.60
CA ALA A 350 -0.93 -0.47 -10.66
C ALA A 350 -1.32 -1.90 -10.23
N ALA A 351 -2.62 -2.23 -10.32
CA ALA A 351 -3.13 -3.59 -10.22
C ALA A 351 -4.53 -3.67 -10.87
N PRO A 352 -4.98 -4.88 -11.27
CA PRO A 352 -6.37 -5.10 -11.66
C PRO A 352 -7.35 -4.80 -10.52
N LEU A 353 -8.54 -4.30 -10.85
CA LEU A 353 -9.55 -3.91 -9.86
C LEU A 353 -10.05 -5.08 -9.00
N GLU A 354 -10.20 -6.25 -9.62
CA GLU A 354 -10.55 -7.52 -8.94
C GLU A 354 -9.58 -7.81 -7.79
N PHE A 355 -8.28 -7.64 -8.02
CA PHE A 355 -7.25 -7.91 -7.01
C PHE A 355 -7.36 -6.94 -5.83
N ILE A 356 -7.47 -5.65 -6.12
CA ILE A 356 -7.53 -4.58 -5.10
C ILE A 356 -8.74 -4.76 -4.16
N ASN A 357 -9.86 -5.23 -4.68
CA ASN A 357 -11.13 -5.26 -3.93
C ASN A 357 -11.49 -6.63 -3.36
N ARG A 358 -10.86 -7.72 -3.82
CA ARG A 358 -11.32 -9.10 -3.52
C ARG A 358 -10.23 -10.06 -3.07
N ILE A 359 -8.95 -9.70 -3.17
CA ILE A 359 -7.85 -10.61 -2.86
C ILE A 359 -7.02 -10.06 -1.69
N GLY A 360 -6.86 -10.88 -0.66
CA GLY A 360 -6.08 -10.55 0.53
C GLY A 360 -6.92 -10.54 1.81
N THR A 361 -6.33 -10.99 2.90
CA THR A 361 -6.93 -10.92 4.24
C THR A 361 -6.73 -9.51 4.81
N PRO A 362 -7.75 -8.86 5.40
CA PRO A 362 -7.56 -7.56 6.05
C PRO A 362 -6.52 -7.63 7.19
N MET A 363 -5.88 -6.50 7.50
CA MET A 363 -4.74 -6.48 8.44
C MET A 363 -5.06 -7.08 9.82
N THR A 364 -6.26 -6.83 10.37
CA THR A 364 -6.64 -7.29 11.72
C THR A 364 -6.59 -8.82 11.82
N GLU A 365 -7.28 -9.52 10.93
CA GLU A 365 -7.34 -10.98 10.92
C GLU A 365 -5.99 -11.59 10.55
N ALA A 366 -5.27 -10.98 9.60
CA ALA A 366 -3.95 -11.42 9.19
C ALA A 366 -2.93 -11.34 10.35
N LEU A 367 -2.91 -10.21 11.06
CA LEU A 367 -2.01 -9.99 12.19
C LEU A 367 -2.34 -10.93 13.36
N LEU A 368 -3.63 -11.08 13.69
CA LEU A 368 -4.05 -12.01 14.75
C LEU A 368 -3.68 -13.46 14.43
N LEU A 369 -3.86 -13.91 13.18
CA LEU A 369 -3.45 -15.25 12.76
C LEU A 369 -1.95 -15.45 13.02
N VAL A 370 -1.11 -14.53 12.56
CA VAL A 370 0.35 -14.62 12.66
C VAL A 370 0.80 -14.54 14.12
N HIS A 371 0.35 -13.54 14.85
CA HIS A 371 0.69 -13.35 16.26
C HIS A 371 0.34 -14.59 17.09
N ASN A 372 -0.89 -15.09 16.96
CA ASN A 372 -1.33 -16.29 17.67
C ASN A 372 -0.57 -17.54 17.25
N THR A 373 -0.22 -17.70 15.97
CA THR A 373 0.60 -18.84 15.55
C THR A 373 1.97 -18.80 16.21
N LEU A 374 2.64 -17.65 16.22
CA LEU A 374 3.98 -17.52 16.81
C LEU A 374 3.94 -17.67 18.35
N VAL A 375 2.93 -17.14 19.02
CA VAL A 375 2.74 -17.35 20.48
C VAL A 375 2.44 -18.83 20.76
N GLY A 376 1.47 -19.42 20.06
CA GLY A 376 1.08 -20.81 20.24
C GLY A 376 2.17 -21.83 19.90
N THR A 377 3.26 -21.41 19.25
CA THR A 377 4.43 -22.25 18.93
C THR A 377 5.70 -21.85 19.68
N ASN A 378 5.62 -20.89 20.62
CA ASN A 378 6.75 -20.35 21.38
C ASN A 378 7.87 -19.74 20.50
N LEU A 379 7.49 -19.19 19.34
CA LEU A 379 8.42 -18.51 18.42
C LEU A 379 8.37 -16.99 18.50
N ARG A 380 7.39 -16.43 19.23
CA ARG A 380 7.15 -14.98 19.28
C ARG A 380 8.31 -14.16 19.84
N GLU A 381 9.09 -14.73 20.76
CA GLU A 381 10.25 -14.07 21.38
C GLU A 381 11.43 -13.92 20.40
N ASP A 382 11.52 -14.80 19.39
CA ASP A 382 12.62 -14.83 18.42
C ASP A 382 12.36 -14.00 17.16
N ILE A 383 11.10 -13.65 16.90
CA ILE A 383 10.63 -13.11 15.63
C ILE A 383 9.83 -11.83 15.89
N SER A 384 10.33 -10.70 15.38
CA SER A 384 9.61 -9.43 15.45
C SER A 384 8.54 -9.33 14.35
N ILE A 385 7.40 -8.72 14.65
CA ILE A 385 6.27 -8.56 13.71
C ILE A 385 6.09 -7.09 13.32
N GLY A 386 6.24 -6.78 12.04
CA GLY A 386 5.83 -5.48 11.49
C GLY A 386 4.43 -5.58 10.89
N ALA A 387 3.68 -4.48 10.87
CA ALA A 387 2.37 -4.44 10.22
C ALA A 387 2.19 -3.21 9.33
N ALA A 388 1.50 -3.41 8.21
CA ALA A 388 1.12 -2.36 7.27
C ALA A 388 -0.32 -2.58 6.81
N GLY A 389 -1.15 -1.53 6.92
CA GLY A 389 -2.58 -1.61 6.60
C GLY A 389 -3.28 -0.30 6.91
N LYS A 390 -3.32 0.63 5.93
CA LYS A 390 -3.92 1.98 6.09
C LYS A 390 -3.47 2.78 7.33
N ILE A 391 -2.27 2.53 7.86
CA ILE A 391 -1.75 3.20 9.06
C ILE A 391 -1.39 4.65 8.73
N THR A 392 -2.06 5.60 9.38
CA THR A 392 -1.87 7.04 9.13
C THR A 392 -1.86 7.93 10.35
N SER A 393 -2.20 7.40 11.52
CA SER A 393 -2.35 8.16 12.76
C SER A 393 -1.77 7.42 13.97
N ALA A 394 -1.53 8.15 15.06
CA ALA A 394 -1.10 7.60 16.34
C ALA A 394 -2.06 6.52 16.86
N PHE A 395 -3.38 6.74 16.72
CA PHE A 395 -4.38 5.74 17.11
C PHE A 395 -4.29 4.47 16.24
N ASN A 396 -4.01 4.60 14.94
CA ASN A 396 -3.78 3.41 14.10
C ASN A 396 -2.53 2.64 14.54
N ILE A 397 -1.44 3.33 14.88
CA ILE A 397 -0.24 2.69 15.41
C ILE A 397 -0.59 1.96 16.71
N ALA A 398 -1.23 2.66 17.66
CA ALA A 398 -1.55 2.11 18.98
C ALA A 398 -2.42 0.85 18.88
N ARG A 399 -3.50 0.88 18.09
CA ARG A 399 -4.38 -0.28 17.94
C ARG A 399 -3.72 -1.46 17.22
N THR A 400 -2.78 -1.19 16.31
CA THR A 400 -2.06 -2.24 15.58
C THR A 400 -1.01 -2.89 16.48
N LEU A 401 -0.30 -2.12 17.31
CA LEU A 401 0.62 -2.68 18.32
C LEU A 401 -0.15 -3.50 19.37
N ALA A 402 -1.31 -3.02 19.83
CA ALA A 402 -2.19 -3.75 20.75
C ALA A 402 -2.70 -5.11 20.22
N LEU A 403 -2.70 -5.32 18.90
CA LEU A 403 -3.04 -6.60 18.26
C LEU A 403 -1.84 -7.57 18.16
N GLY A 404 -0.63 -7.11 18.47
CA GLY A 404 0.56 -7.96 18.56
C GLY A 404 1.71 -7.61 17.61
N ALA A 405 1.62 -6.51 16.85
CA ALA A 405 2.75 -5.98 16.08
C ALA A 405 3.77 -5.28 16.99
N ASP A 406 5.05 -5.34 16.63
CA ASP A 406 6.15 -4.63 17.28
C ASP A 406 6.40 -3.24 16.68
N TRP A 407 6.12 -3.07 15.38
CA TRP A 407 6.15 -1.77 14.71
C TRP A 407 5.17 -1.69 13.53
N CYS A 408 5.01 -0.48 13.01
CA CYS A 408 4.11 -0.16 11.92
C CYS A 408 4.83 0.48 10.72
N ASN A 409 4.39 0.13 9.52
CA ASN A 409 4.85 0.76 8.28
C ASN A 409 3.70 1.49 7.58
N ALA A 410 4.00 2.65 6.99
CA ALA A 410 3.07 3.40 6.17
C ALA A 410 3.63 3.69 4.78
N ALA A 411 2.85 3.41 3.74
CA ALA A 411 3.14 3.90 2.39
C ALA A 411 2.35 5.18 2.12
N ARG A 412 1.01 5.08 2.11
CA ARG A 412 0.11 6.18 1.75
C ARG A 412 0.22 7.39 2.69
N GLY A 413 0.45 7.16 3.98
CA GLY A 413 0.74 8.25 4.94
C GLY A 413 1.89 9.14 4.46
N TYR A 414 3.02 8.52 4.09
CA TYR A 414 4.16 9.26 3.56
C TYR A 414 3.92 9.82 2.16
N MET A 415 3.15 9.16 1.29
CA MET A 415 2.72 9.77 0.02
C MET A 415 1.92 11.06 0.24
N PHE A 416 1.02 11.09 1.22
CA PHE A 416 0.29 12.30 1.60
C PHE A 416 1.21 13.35 2.21
N SER A 417 2.21 12.93 3.01
CA SER A 417 3.24 13.85 3.53
C SER A 417 4.00 14.57 2.40
N LEU A 418 4.29 13.89 1.29
CA LEU A 418 4.89 14.48 0.07
C LEU A 418 3.93 15.41 -0.69
N GLY A 419 2.61 15.32 -0.44
CA GLY A 419 1.59 16.11 -1.12
C GLY A 419 0.74 15.36 -2.14
N CYS A 420 0.64 14.03 -2.03
CA CYS A 420 -0.33 13.26 -2.80
C CYS A 420 -1.74 13.79 -2.52
N ILE A 421 -2.56 13.94 -3.56
CA ILE A 421 -3.95 14.42 -3.45
C ILE A 421 -4.98 13.30 -3.65
N GLN A 422 -4.54 12.05 -3.69
CA GLN A 422 -5.37 10.88 -4.01
C GLN A 422 -6.06 11.00 -5.40
N ALA A 423 -5.30 11.43 -6.41
CA ALA A 423 -5.80 11.53 -7.79
C ALA A 423 -6.03 10.17 -8.49
N LEU A 424 -5.61 9.05 -7.88
CA LEU A 424 -5.77 7.68 -8.39
C LEU A 424 -5.22 7.43 -9.82
N ASN A 425 -4.37 8.31 -10.33
CA ASN A 425 -3.78 8.27 -11.68
C ASN A 425 -2.34 7.74 -11.72
N CYS A 426 -1.89 7.03 -10.67
CA CYS A 426 -0.50 6.59 -10.51
C CYS A 426 -0.01 5.70 -11.67
N HIS A 427 -0.83 4.76 -12.13
CA HIS A 427 -0.49 3.84 -13.21
C HIS A 427 -0.20 4.56 -14.53
N THR A 428 -0.91 5.66 -14.82
CA THR A 428 -0.78 6.44 -16.07
C THR A 428 0.55 7.19 -16.22
N GLY A 429 1.27 7.41 -15.12
CA GLY A 429 2.45 8.28 -15.10
C GLY A 429 2.13 9.78 -15.19
N ARG A 430 0.85 10.19 -15.14
CA ARG A 430 0.41 11.59 -15.21
C ARG A 430 0.06 12.17 -13.84
N CYS A 431 0.74 11.73 -12.78
CA CYS A 431 0.52 12.21 -11.42
C CYS A 431 0.59 13.75 -11.35
N PRO A 432 -0.47 14.44 -10.90
CA PRO A 432 -0.49 15.91 -10.89
C PRO A 432 0.45 16.50 -9.83
N SER A 433 0.74 15.76 -8.76
CA SER A 433 1.63 16.21 -7.67
C SER A 433 3.10 15.83 -7.88
N GLY A 434 3.48 15.24 -9.02
CA GLY A 434 4.89 14.89 -9.30
C GLY A 434 5.43 13.68 -8.53
N ILE A 435 4.60 12.98 -7.75
CA ILE A 435 5.01 11.86 -6.90
C ILE A 435 5.13 10.55 -7.69
N ALA A 436 4.07 10.13 -8.36
CA ALA A 436 3.99 8.84 -9.08
C ALA A 436 4.12 9.03 -10.60
N THR A 437 5.25 9.57 -11.05
CA THR A 437 5.51 9.90 -12.45
C THR A 437 7.00 9.83 -12.77
N GLN A 438 7.33 9.56 -14.04
CA GLN A 438 8.68 9.68 -14.58
C GLN A 438 8.81 10.88 -15.54
N ASP A 439 7.78 11.73 -15.67
CA ASP A 439 7.82 12.94 -16.49
C ASP A 439 8.57 14.06 -15.75
N PRO A 440 9.74 14.51 -16.25
CA PRO A 440 10.53 15.56 -15.61
C PRO A 440 9.76 16.87 -15.43
N ARG A 441 8.80 17.17 -16.31
CA ARG A 441 7.98 18.39 -16.21
C ARG A 441 7.09 18.41 -14.98
N ARG A 442 6.76 17.22 -14.46
CA ARG A 442 5.92 17.02 -13.26
C ARG A 442 6.77 16.76 -12.04
N SER A 443 7.72 15.82 -12.12
CA SER A 443 8.56 15.44 -10.97
C SER A 443 9.43 16.59 -10.48
N SER A 444 9.95 17.44 -11.36
CA SER A 444 10.73 18.64 -10.98
C SER A 444 9.94 19.68 -10.19
N LYS A 445 8.60 19.61 -10.18
CA LYS A 445 7.74 20.48 -9.35
C LYS A 445 7.55 19.95 -7.93
N LEU A 446 7.98 18.72 -7.67
CA LEU A 446 8.09 18.19 -6.31
C LEU A 446 9.40 18.68 -5.71
N ASP A 447 9.31 19.78 -4.96
CA ASP A 447 10.45 20.39 -4.27
C ASP A 447 11.00 19.45 -3.19
N VAL A 448 12.25 19.01 -3.36
CA VAL A 448 12.86 17.99 -2.49
C VAL A 448 13.08 18.53 -1.08
N GLU A 449 13.53 19.77 -0.93
CA GLU A 449 13.84 20.36 0.37
C GLU A 449 12.58 20.50 1.24
N ASP A 450 11.51 21.08 0.70
CA ASP A 450 10.19 21.17 1.37
C ASP A 450 9.65 19.78 1.68
N LYS A 451 9.73 18.85 0.72
CA LYS A 451 9.13 17.51 0.89
C LYS A 451 9.90 16.67 1.90
N SER A 452 11.22 16.79 1.98
CA SER A 452 12.04 16.14 3.01
C SER A 452 11.66 16.59 4.40
N GLN A 453 11.53 17.91 4.61
CA GLN A 453 11.09 18.46 5.89
C GLN A 453 9.68 17.97 6.24
N ARG A 454 8.79 17.90 5.25
CA ARG A 454 7.43 17.39 5.45
C ARG A 454 7.36 15.91 5.83
N VAL A 455 8.21 15.08 5.23
CA VAL A 455 8.34 13.65 5.58
C VAL A 455 8.81 13.51 7.03
N TYR A 456 9.87 14.23 7.40
CA TYR A 456 10.39 14.25 8.78
C TYR A 456 9.33 14.72 9.79
N ASN A 457 8.67 15.85 9.53
CA ASN A 457 7.65 16.40 10.41
C ASN A 457 6.45 15.46 10.55
N PHE A 458 6.04 14.78 9.48
CA PHE A 458 4.94 13.82 9.56
C PHE A 458 5.26 12.66 10.50
N HIS A 459 6.46 12.10 10.40
CA HIS A 459 6.94 11.07 11.32
C HIS A 459 6.98 11.58 12.76
N LYS A 460 7.75 12.65 13.01
CA LYS A 460 7.92 13.25 14.33
C LYS A 460 6.59 13.59 14.99
N ASN A 461 5.74 14.38 14.33
CA ASN A 461 4.46 14.82 14.90
C ASN A 461 3.47 13.65 15.08
N THR A 462 3.63 12.55 14.34
CA THR A 462 2.84 11.34 14.57
C THR A 462 3.32 10.56 15.79
N LEU A 463 4.63 10.50 16.03
CA LEU A 463 5.19 9.93 17.26
C LEU A 463 4.92 10.79 18.50
N ASP A 464 4.96 12.12 18.38
CA ASP A 464 4.54 13.04 19.45
C ASP A 464 3.05 12.80 19.80
N ALA A 465 2.19 12.61 18.80
CA ALA A 465 0.79 12.26 19.03
C ALA A 465 0.63 10.87 19.68
N LEU A 466 1.50 9.91 19.35
CA LEU A 466 1.52 8.59 20.00
C LEU A 466 1.97 8.71 21.46
N GLN A 467 3.01 9.49 21.74
CA GLN A 467 3.47 9.79 23.09
C GLN A 467 2.34 10.35 23.96
N ASN A 468 1.65 11.40 23.49
CA ASN A 468 0.52 11.99 24.21
C ASN A 468 -0.61 10.97 24.47
N LEU A 469 -0.86 10.07 23.51
CA LEU A 469 -1.87 9.03 23.64
C LEU A 469 -1.47 7.98 24.69
N LEU A 470 -0.20 7.55 24.71
CA LEU A 470 0.33 6.64 25.72
C LEU A 470 0.31 7.27 27.11
N GLU A 471 0.73 8.53 27.23
CA GLU A 471 0.70 9.27 28.49
C GLU A 471 -0.70 9.37 29.06
N ALA A 472 -1.68 9.74 28.22
CA ALA A 472 -3.09 9.79 28.59
C ALA A 472 -3.64 8.43 29.03
N SER A 473 -3.14 7.34 28.45
CA SER A 473 -3.48 5.96 28.82
C SER A 473 -2.65 5.41 30.00
N GLY A 474 -1.70 6.18 30.54
CA GLY A 474 -0.86 5.77 31.67
C GLY A 474 0.30 4.84 31.31
N LEU A 475 0.59 4.65 30.03
CA LEU A 475 1.64 3.77 29.50
C LEU A 475 2.95 4.54 29.30
N ARG A 476 4.10 3.89 29.38
CA ARG A 476 5.41 4.55 29.25
C ARG A 476 6.13 4.22 27.94
N HIS A 477 5.75 3.13 27.29
CA HIS A 477 6.32 2.70 26.02
C HIS A 477 5.24 2.03 25.14
N PRO A 478 5.29 2.16 23.80
CA PRO A 478 4.33 1.49 22.91
C PRO A 478 4.28 -0.04 23.08
N GLY A 479 5.37 -0.65 23.54
CA GLY A 479 5.42 -2.09 23.84
C GLY A 479 4.54 -2.55 25.02
N GLU A 480 3.99 -1.62 25.81
CA GLU A 480 3.02 -1.92 26.86
C GLU A 480 1.58 -1.97 26.34
N LEU A 481 1.35 -1.60 25.07
CA LEU A 481 0.01 -1.68 24.47
C LEU A 481 -0.42 -3.13 24.31
N GLY A 482 -1.33 -3.57 25.18
CA GLY A 482 -2.09 -4.80 25.04
C GLY A 482 -3.51 -4.61 24.49
N PRO A 483 -4.20 -5.71 24.10
CA PRO A 483 -5.55 -5.68 23.55
C PRO A 483 -6.62 -5.12 24.50
N GLU A 484 -6.39 -5.12 25.81
CA GLU A 484 -7.26 -4.50 26.81
C GLU A 484 -7.38 -2.97 26.68
N HIS A 485 -6.41 -2.32 26.03
CA HIS A 485 -6.41 -0.86 25.90
C HIS A 485 -7.39 -0.33 24.86
N ILE A 486 -7.65 -1.12 23.81
CA ILE A 486 -8.47 -0.71 22.68
C ILE A 486 -9.87 -1.27 22.85
N VAL A 487 -10.86 -0.40 22.73
CA VAL A 487 -12.26 -0.74 22.88
C VAL A 487 -12.99 -0.47 21.58
N ARG A 488 -13.87 -1.40 21.18
CA ARG A 488 -14.69 -1.31 19.98
C ARG A 488 -16.16 -1.43 20.33
N ARG A 489 -16.97 -0.57 19.72
CA ARG A 489 -18.42 -0.71 19.68
C ARG A 489 -18.81 -1.79 18.66
N VAL A 490 -19.41 -2.87 19.15
CA VAL A 490 -19.82 -4.03 18.33
C VAL A 490 -21.29 -3.95 17.91
N SER A 491 -22.09 -3.21 18.68
CA SER A 491 -23.47 -2.90 18.32
C SER A 491 -23.90 -1.59 19.00
N LYS A 492 -25.16 -1.18 18.80
CA LYS A 492 -25.70 0.02 19.47
C LYS A 492 -25.63 -0.05 20.99
N THR A 493 -25.66 -1.25 21.57
CA THR A 493 -25.74 -1.47 23.01
C THR A 493 -24.53 -2.19 23.58
N GLU A 494 -23.64 -2.71 22.74
CA GLU A 494 -22.55 -3.58 23.16
C GLU A 494 -21.18 -3.02 22.76
N VAL A 495 -20.25 -3.13 23.70
CA VAL A 495 -18.90 -2.60 23.61
C VAL A 495 -17.97 -3.62 24.24
N HIS A 496 -16.92 -4.01 23.53
CA HIS A 496 -15.91 -4.95 23.99
C HIS A 496 -14.52 -4.39 23.80
N SER A 497 -13.62 -4.74 24.72
CA SER A 497 -12.20 -4.55 24.50
C SER A 497 -11.69 -5.52 23.42
N TYR A 498 -10.50 -5.30 22.85
CA TYR A 498 -9.95 -6.30 21.92
C TYR A 498 -9.68 -7.64 22.59
N ILE A 499 -9.36 -7.67 23.90
CA ILE A 499 -9.09 -8.93 24.60
C ILE A 499 -10.33 -9.81 24.68
N ASP A 500 -11.53 -9.21 24.74
CA ASP A 500 -12.81 -9.93 24.76
C ASP A 500 -13.33 -10.20 23.34
N LEU A 501 -12.99 -9.34 22.38
CA LEU A 501 -13.49 -9.41 21.01
C LEU A 501 -12.73 -10.41 20.14
N PHE A 502 -11.42 -10.52 20.35
CA PHE A 502 -10.54 -11.34 19.52
C PHE A 502 -9.94 -12.50 20.31
N PRO A 503 -9.74 -13.67 19.68
CA PRO A 503 -9.09 -14.78 20.34
C PRO A 503 -7.57 -14.56 20.41
N PHE A 504 -6.99 -14.78 21.58
CA PHE A 504 -5.54 -14.81 21.80
C PHE A 504 -5.14 -16.20 22.33
N LEU A 505 -4.15 -16.83 21.68
CA LEU A 505 -3.65 -18.14 22.11
C LEU A 505 -2.64 -17.97 23.25
N ALA A 506 -2.66 -18.92 24.19
CA ALA A 506 -1.61 -19.04 25.20
C ALA A 506 -0.29 -19.54 24.56
N PRO A 507 0.87 -19.21 25.16
CA PRO A 507 2.15 -19.76 24.73
C PRO A 507 2.11 -21.30 24.67
N GLY A 508 2.58 -21.87 23.56
CA GLY A 508 2.64 -23.32 23.36
C GLY A 508 1.32 -24.02 23.03
N ALA A 509 0.18 -23.31 23.00
CA ALA A 509 -1.14 -23.93 22.80
C ALA A 509 -1.28 -24.75 21.50
N LEU A 510 -0.57 -24.39 20.43
CA LEU A 510 -0.60 -25.15 19.15
C LEU A 510 0.24 -26.43 19.20
N LEU A 511 1.18 -26.52 20.14
CA LEU A 511 2.01 -27.71 20.35
C LEU A 511 1.27 -28.75 21.21
N GLU A 512 0.38 -28.30 22.09
CA GLU A 512 -0.41 -29.15 23.00
C GLU A 512 -1.63 -29.79 22.34
N GLY A 513 -2.11 -29.23 21.22
CA GLY A 513 -3.17 -29.81 20.40
C GLY A 513 -4.30 -28.84 20.08
N LYS A 514 -5.54 -29.20 20.45
CA LYS A 514 -6.73 -28.42 20.06
C LYS A 514 -6.80 -27.10 20.82
N THR A 515 -6.96 -26.03 20.06
CA THR A 515 -7.02 -24.64 20.54
C THR A 515 -8.44 -24.13 20.75
N GLY A 516 -9.45 -24.83 20.20
CA GLY A 516 -10.84 -24.36 20.19
C GLY A 516 -11.13 -23.33 19.09
N LEU A 517 -10.13 -22.99 18.28
CA LEU A 517 -10.26 -22.06 17.17
C LEU A 517 -10.24 -22.80 15.84
N ALA A 518 -11.34 -22.67 15.09
CA ALA A 518 -11.59 -23.48 13.90
C ALA A 518 -10.48 -23.42 12.83
N VAL A 519 -9.84 -22.27 12.63
CA VAL A 519 -8.76 -22.14 11.63
C VAL A 519 -7.53 -22.96 12.01
N PHE A 520 -7.13 -22.94 13.27
CA PHE A 520 -5.96 -23.69 13.75
C PHE A 520 -6.28 -25.17 13.80
N ASP A 521 -7.38 -25.56 14.46
CA ASP A 521 -7.75 -26.96 14.66
C ASP A 521 -7.98 -27.71 13.34
N LYS A 522 -8.41 -27.00 12.29
CA LYS A 522 -8.68 -27.58 10.97
C LYS A 522 -7.46 -27.68 10.08
N TYR A 523 -6.60 -26.67 10.07
CA TYR A 523 -5.52 -26.58 9.07
C TYR A 523 -4.12 -26.85 9.67
N TRP A 524 -3.88 -26.58 10.96
CA TRP A 524 -2.55 -26.70 11.57
C TRP A 524 -1.99 -28.13 11.46
N ALA A 525 -2.72 -29.14 11.94
CA ALA A 525 -2.25 -30.52 11.97
C ALA A 525 -1.87 -31.06 10.57
N GLU A 526 -2.65 -30.71 9.55
CA GLU A 526 -2.51 -31.22 8.17
C GLU A 526 -1.57 -30.39 7.28
N SER A 527 -1.18 -29.19 7.70
CA SER A 527 -0.18 -28.39 6.98
C SER A 527 1.18 -29.08 7.05
N ARG A 528 2.01 -28.96 6.01
CA ARG A 528 3.32 -29.63 5.98
C ARG A 528 4.44 -28.66 5.64
N PRO A 529 5.65 -28.84 6.22
CA PRO A 529 6.75 -27.91 6.00
C PRO A 529 7.43 -28.04 4.63
N ASP A 530 7.17 -29.12 3.90
CA ASP A 530 7.75 -29.45 2.60
C ASP A 530 6.90 -28.96 1.40
N THR A 531 5.76 -28.32 1.62
CA THR A 531 4.92 -27.81 0.51
C THR A 531 4.03 -26.64 0.93
N PHE A 532 3.69 -25.79 -0.04
CA PHE A 532 2.61 -24.80 0.07
C PHE A 532 1.24 -25.35 -0.36
N ASP A 533 1.18 -26.60 -0.83
CA ASP A 533 -0.04 -27.22 -1.32
C ASP A 533 -1.13 -27.32 -0.25
N PRO A 534 -2.41 -27.28 -0.67
CA PRO A 534 -3.53 -27.47 0.25
C PRO A 534 -3.47 -28.84 0.95
N PRO A 535 -3.96 -28.94 2.20
CA PRO A 535 -4.18 -30.21 2.89
C PRO A 535 -4.98 -31.22 2.08
N LYS A 536 -4.77 -32.52 2.33
CA LYS A 536 -5.43 -33.61 1.60
C LYS A 536 -6.95 -33.49 1.57
N PHE A 537 -7.57 -33.14 2.69
CA PHE A 537 -9.03 -32.99 2.75
C PHE A 537 -9.55 -31.84 1.86
N VAL A 538 -8.77 -30.77 1.68
CA VAL A 538 -9.10 -29.66 0.76
C VAL A 538 -8.95 -30.12 -0.68
N GLN A 539 -7.92 -30.90 -0.99
CA GLN A 539 -7.72 -31.49 -2.32
C GLN A 539 -8.89 -32.42 -2.70
N GLN A 540 -9.25 -33.33 -1.79
CA GLN A 540 -10.40 -34.24 -1.98
C GLN A 540 -11.71 -33.47 -2.19
N LEU A 541 -11.94 -32.38 -1.45
CA LEU A 541 -13.11 -31.52 -1.65
C LEU A 541 -13.11 -30.81 -3.02
N ARG A 542 -11.95 -30.49 -3.58
CA ARG A 542 -11.86 -29.93 -4.94
C ARG A 542 -12.21 -30.98 -5.99
N GLU A 543 -11.73 -32.21 -5.81
CA GLU A 543 -12.03 -33.32 -6.72
C GLU A 543 -13.52 -33.63 -6.82
N THR A 544 -14.33 -33.40 -5.78
CA THR A 544 -15.78 -33.64 -5.85
C THR A 544 -16.51 -32.73 -6.85
N LYS A 545 -15.90 -31.61 -7.27
CA LYS A 545 -16.45 -30.73 -8.32
C LYS A 545 -16.01 -31.12 -9.73
N LEU A 546 -14.95 -31.93 -9.84
CA LEU A 546 -14.35 -32.35 -11.11
C LEU A 546 -14.88 -33.72 -11.58
N ARG A 547 -15.51 -34.46 -10.67
CA ARG A 547 -16.34 -35.64 -10.97
C ARG A 547 -17.76 -35.18 -11.27
#